data_AF-A0A2I0CWX1-F1
#
_entry.id   AF-A0A2I0CWX1-F1
#
_cell.length_a   1.000
_cell.length_b   1.000
_cell.length_c   1.000
_cell.angle_alpha   90.00
_cell.angle_beta   90.00
_cell.angle_gamma   90.00
#
_symmetry.space_group_name_H-M   'P 1'
#
loop_
_entity.id
_entity.type
_entity.pdbx_description
1 polymer ?
#
loop_
_entity_poly.entity_id
_entity_poly.type
_entity_poly.pdbx_seq_one_letter_code
_entity_poly.pdbx_strand_id
1 'polypeptide(L)'
;MATENSSAEFYAQMGEYDVCVLQAPFTAQKYTDAIHAAERAWYNVIIIDSLSHAWAGEGGLLDLKDNIAKTSKSGNSFTAWKDVTPLHRGLVDAMLQSPCHIIATMRSKTEYVIDTDDRGRSFPRKIGMAPVQREGMDYEFTLVFDIDAAHIATASKDRTSLFTGKSFQPSAETGRQLKEWLETDTSAGGA
;
A
#
# COMPACT_ATOMS: atom_id res chain seq x y z
N MET A 1 2.13 11.39 4.58
CA MET A 1 1.01 10.96 5.43
C MET A 1 1.47 9.84 6.32
N ALA A 2 1.33 10.00 7.63
CA ALA A 2 1.64 8.98 8.61
C ALA A 2 0.36 8.60 9.36
N THR A 3 0.05 7.31 9.44
CA THR A 3 -1.16 6.79 10.10
C THR A 3 -0.86 6.30 11.53
N GLU A 4 0.41 6.29 11.92
CA GLU A 4 0.88 5.86 13.23
C GLU A 4 1.30 7.10 14.02
N ASN A 5 0.66 7.30 15.19
CA ASN A 5 0.89 8.45 16.07
C ASN A 5 2.42 8.59 16.32
N SER A 6 3.00 9.71 15.88
CA SER A 6 4.42 10.07 16.05
C SER A 6 5.45 9.25 15.24
N SER A 7 5.08 8.35 14.32
CA SER A 7 6.10 7.66 13.50
C SER A 7 6.93 8.64 12.65
N ALA A 8 6.30 9.74 12.24
CA ALA A 8 6.93 10.79 11.48
C ALA A 8 7.99 11.59 12.27
N GLU A 9 8.06 11.53 13.60
CA GLU A 9 9.14 12.20 14.35
C GLU A 9 10.47 11.44 14.24
N PHE A 10 10.43 10.12 14.04
CA PHE A 10 11.64 9.30 13.91
C PHE A 10 12.39 9.53 12.59
N TYR A 11 11.76 10.16 11.60
CA TYR A 11 12.33 10.40 10.28
C TYR A 11 12.78 11.84 10.05
N ALA A 12 12.68 12.74 11.04
CA ALA A 12 13.01 14.16 10.87
C ALA A 12 14.45 14.39 10.36
N GLN A 13 15.34 13.45 10.63
CA GLN A 13 16.72 13.43 10.15
C GLN A 13 16.89 13.10 8.65
N MET A 14 15.83 12.69 7.95
CA MET A 14 15.86 12.30 6.53
C MET A 14 15.59 13.48 5.57
N GLY A 15 15.26 14.66 6.09
CA GLY A 15 15.04 15.88 5.32
C GLY A 15 13.82 16.67 5.77
N GLU A 16 13.52 17.76 5.07
CA GLU A 16 12.29 18.54 5.27
C GLU A 16 11.13 17.84 4.57
N TYR A 17 10.08 17.51 5.33
CA TYR A 17 8.82 17.00 4.81
C TYR A 17 7.67 17.39 5.74
N ASP A 18 6.49 17.50 5.16
CA ASP A 18 5.27 17.78 5.90
C ASP A 18 4.52 16.50 6.28
N VAL A 19 3.93 16.54 7.48
CA VAL A 19 3.24 15.39 8.05
C VAL A 19 1.75 15.68 8.17
N CYS A 20 0.96 14.95 7.40
CA CYS A 20 -0.47 14.79 7.66
C CYS A 20 -0.68 13.50 8.45
N VAL A 21 -1.10 13.62 9.72
CA VAL A 21 -1.39 12.48 10.59
C VAL A 21 -2.83 12.02 10.37
N LEU A 22 -3.00 10.78 9.93
CA LEU A 22 -4.31 10.15 9.83
C LEU A 22 -4.56 9.31 11.08
N GLN A 23 -5.65 9.59 11.79
CA GLN A 23 -6.10 8.80 12.93
C GLN A 23 -7.34 7.99 12.58
N ALA A 24 -7.59 6.93 13.36
CA ALA A 24 -8.82 6.15 13.27
C ALA A 24 -10.07 7.07 13.33
N PRO A 25 -11.15 6.73 12.61
CA PRO A 25 -11.26 5.60 11.69
C PRO A 25 -10.43 5.81 10.41
N PHE A 26 -9.76 4.77 9.93
CA PHE A 26 -8.87 4.76 8.76
C PHE A 26 -9.65 4.53 7.46
N THR A 27 -10.70 5.31 7.25
CA THR A 27 -11.57 5.16 6.07
C THR A 27 -10.82 5.46 4.78
N ALA A 28 -11.10 4.73 3.69
CA ALA A 28 -10.55 5.03 2.35
C ALA A 28 -10.70 6.50 1.95
N GLN A 29 -11.83 7.14 2.28
CA GLN A 29 -12.10 8.55 2.01
C GLN A 29 -11.05 9.49 2.63
N LYS A 30 -10.63 9.26 3.88
CA LYS A 30 -9.59 10.09 4.52
C LYS A 30 -8.26 10.05 3.77
N TYR A 31 -7.89 8.89 3.22
CA TYR A 31 -6.69 8.77 2.41
C TYR A 31 -6.84 9.51 1.09
N THR A 32 -7.96 9.33 0.39
CA THR A 32 -8.28 10.05 -0.85
C THR A 32 -8.28 11.57 -0.63
N ASP A 33 -8.92 12.05 0.43
CA ASP A 33 -8.99 13.48 0.75
C ASP A 33 -7.60 14.06 1.04
N ALA A 34 -6.76 13.30 1.75
CA ALA A 34 -5.40 13.69 2.04
C ALA A 34 -4.54 13.72 0.77
N ILE A 35 -4.70 12.75 -0.15
CA ILE A 35 -4.01 12.75 -1.45
C ILE A 35 -4.36 14.03 -2.22
N HIS A 36 -5.66 14.31 -2.38
CA HIS A 36 -6.09 15.52 -3.06
C HIS A 36 -5.67 16.81 -2.33
N ALA A 37 -5.56 16.79 -1.01
CA ALA A 37 -5.07 17.94 -0.25
C ALA A 37 -3.59 18.20 -0.54
N ALA A 38 -2.76 17.16 -0.63
CA ALA A 38 -1.37 17.29 -1.01
C ALA A 38 -1.22 17.77 -2.47
N GLU A 39 -2.04 17.27 -3.39
CA GLU A 39 -2.06 17.76 -4.78
C GLU A 39 -2.38 19.25 -4.86
N ARG A 40 -3.41 19.72 -4.14
CA ARG A 40 -3.78 21.14 -4.08
C ARG A 40 -2.71 22.02 -3.42
N ALA A 41 -1.88 21.42 -2.58
CA ALA A 41 -0.73 22.08 -1.96
C ALA A 41 0.54 21.98 -2.80
N TRP A 42 0.45 21.47 -4.03
CA TRP A 42 1.55 21.39 -5.01
C TRP A 42 2.73 20.49 -4.58
N TYR A 43 2.49 19.49 -3.74
CA TYR A 43 3.52 18.48 -3.47
C TYR A 43 3.78 17.63 -4.72
N ASN A 44 5.03 17.22 -4.91
CA ASN A 44 5.41 16.31 -6.00
C ASN A 44 5.44 14.84 -5.58
N VAL A 45 5.60 14.56 -4.28
CA VAL A 45 5.74 13.22 -3.72
C VAL A 45 4.82 13.08 -2.52
N ILE A 46 4.08 11.98 -2.47
CA ILE A 46 3.22 11.63 -1.35
C ILE A 46 3.64 10.27 -0.83
N ILE A 47 4.04 10.22 0.45
CA ILE A 47 4.32 8.98 1.16
C ILE A 47 3.08 8.61 1.99
N ILE A 48 2.55 7.40 1.81
CA ILE A 48 1.44 6.82 2.59
C ILE A 48 2.01 5.73 3.48
N ASP A 49 2.20 6.05 4.76
CA ASP A 49 2.72 5.12 5.76
C ASP A 49 1.73 4.93 6.92
N SER A 50 0.89 3.90 6.96
CA SER A 50 0.81 2.76 6.04
C SER A 50 -0.56 2.62 5.40
N LEU A 51 -0.56 2.08 4.17
CA LEU A 51 -1.77 1.79 3.41
C LEU A 51 -2.54 0.60 4.02
N SER A 52 -1.89 -0.26 4.80
CA SER A 52 -2.53 -1.39 5.47
C SER A 52 -3.64 -0.98 6.43
N HIS A 53 -3.58 0.21 7.03
CA HIS A 53 -4.63 0.71 7.91
C HIS A 53 -5.93 1.04 7.15
N ALA A 54 -5.84 1.51 5.89
CA ALA A 54 -7.02 1.71 5.04
C ALA A 54 -7.78 0.39 4.78
N TRP A 55 -7.06 -0.73 4.80
CA TRP A 55 -7.63 -2.06 4.60
C TRP A 55 -8.15 -2.69 5.89
N ALA A 56 -7.27 -2.85 6.87
CA ALA A 56 -7.49 -3.69 8.05
C ALA A 56 -7.46 -2.91 9.38
N GLY A 57 -7.28 -1.59 9.34
CA GLY A 57 -7.37 -0.74 10.53
C GLY A 57 -8.81 -0.51 10.98
N GLU A 58 -8.98 0.06 12.17
CA GLU A 58 -10.28 0.48 12.69
C GLU A 58 -10.98 1.43 11.71
N GLY A 59 -12.23 1.12 11.34
CA GLY A 59 -12.97 1.86 10.30
C GLY A 59 -12.42 1.73 8.87
N GLY A 60 -11.42 0.87 8.66
CA GLY A 60 -10.93 0.47 7.35
C GLY A 60 -11.94 -0.42 6.60
N LEU A 61 -11.57 -0.82 5.39
CA LEU A 61 -12.48 -1.53 4.47
C LEU A 61 -12.97 -2.88 5.01
N LEU A 62 -12.14 -3.64 5.72
CA LEU A 62 -12.56 -4.92 6.33
C LEU A 62 -13.54 -4.71 7.49
N ASP A 63 -13.30 -3.73 8.35
CA ASP A 63 -14.20 -3.40 9.47
C ASP A 63 -15.55 -2.88 8.95
N LEU A 64 -15.53 -2.02 7.92
CA LEU A 64 -16.74 -1.56 7.23
C LEU A 64 -17.54 -2.73 6.64
N LYS A 65 -16.87 -3.66 5.93
CA LYS A 65 -17.49 -4.86 5.37
C LYS A 65 -18.18 -5.68 6.47
N ASP A 66 -17.51 -5.90 7.59
CA ASP A 66 -18.05 -6.70 8.70
C ASP A 66 -19.25 -6.00 9.36
N ASN A 67 -19.22 -4.68 9.49
CA ASN A 67 -20.33 -3.88 10.02
C ASN A 67 -21.57 -3.90 9.09
N ILE A 68 -21.37 -3.82 7.78
CA ILE A 68 -22.47 -3.96 6.79
C ILE A 68 -23.05 -5.39 6.85
N ALA A 69 -22.19 -6.42 6.93
CA ALA A 69 -22.65 -7.80 7.00
C ALA A 69 -23.50 -8.06 8.26
N LYS A 70 -23.09 -7.54 9.42
CA LYS A 70 -23.82 -7.66 10.71
C LYS A 70 -25.19 -6.96 10.69
N THR A 71 -25.30 -5.83 9.99
CA THR A 71 -26.53 -5.02 9.94
C THR A 71 -27.51 -5.47 8.84
N SER A 72 -27.02 -6.24 7.85
CA SER A 72 -27.86 -6.81 6.80
C SER A 72 -28.80 -7.90 7.35
N LYS A 73 -30.11 -7.76 7.12
CA LYS A 73 -31.13 -8.75 7.55
C LYS A 73 -30.94 -10.15 6.94
N SER A 74 -30.13 -10.29 5.89
CA SER A 74 -29.85 -11.55 5.20
C SER A 74 -28.60 -12.28 5.71
N GLY A 75 -27.76 -11.63 6.53
CA GLY A 75 -26.48 -12.19 7.01
C GLY A 75 -25.46 -12.49 5.90
N ASN A 76 -25.70 -12.03 4.67
CA ASN A 76 -24.94 -12.47 3.50
C ASN A 76 -23.76 -11.52 3.20
N SER A 77 -22.56 -11.95 3.54
CA SER A 77 -21.29 -11.21 3.35
C SER A 77 -20.99 -10.84 1.89
N PHE A 78 -21.62 -11.53 0.92
CA PHE A 78 -21.45 -11.22 -0.50
C PHE A 78 -22.09 -9.88 -0.90
N THR A 79 -23.12 -9.44 -0.17
CA THR A 79 -23.74 -8.13 -0.40
C THR A 79 -22.87 -6.98 0.12
N ALA A 80 -22.17 -7.17 1.23
CA ALA A 80 -21.30 -6.15 1.82
C ALA A 80 -20.14 -5.74 0.88
N TRP A 81 -19.59 -6.68 0.11
CA TRP A 81 -18.52 -6.36 -0.85
C TRP A 81 -18.98 -5.45 -1.99
N LYS A 82 -20.28 -5.40 -2.31
CA LYS A 82 -20.81 -4.48 -3.34
C LYS A 82 -20.65 -3.02 -2.90
N ASP A 83 -20.73 -2.75 -1.61
CA ASP A 83 -20.60 -1.41 -1.04
C ASP A 83 -19.13 -1.05 -0.75
N VAL A 84 -18.31 -2.04 -0.38
CA VAL A 84 -16.90 -1.83 0.00
C VAL A 84 -15.97 -1.77 -1.21
N THR A 85 -16.23 -2.56 -2.26
CA THR A 85 -15.36 -2.60 -3.45
C THR A 85 -15.23 -1.24 -4.16
N PRO A 86 -16.30 -0.44 -4.34
CA PRO A 86 -16.19 0.90 -4.90
C PRO A 86 -15.28 1.83 -4.08
N LEU A 87 -15.33 1.76 -2.75
CA LEU A 87 -14.48 2.58 -1.88
C LEU A 87 -13.00 2.21 -2.01
N HIS A 88 -12.70 0.90 -2.07
CA HIS A 88 -11.34 0.43 -2.35
C HIS A 88 -10.85 0.92 -3.71
N ARG A 89 -11.68 0.79 -4.76
CA ARG A 89 -11.34 1.26 -6.12
C ARG A 89 -11.10 2.76 -6.14
N GLY A 90 -11.95 3.55 -5.51
CA GLY A 90 -11.76 5.00 -5.43
C GLY A 90 -10.44 5.41 -4.78
N LEU A 91 -9.98 4.70 -3.75
CA LEU A 91 -8.65 4.92 -3.17
C LEU A 91 -7.53 4.53 -4.12
N VAL A 92 -7.63 3.37 -4.79
CA VAL A 92 -6.65 2.94 -5.79
C VAL A 92 -6.57 3.94 -6.94
N ASP A 93 -7.72 4.34 -7.49
CA ASP A 93 -7.82 5.31 -8.58
C ASP A 93 -7.22 6.66 -8.17
N ALA A 94 -7.47 7.14 -6.95
CA ALA A 94 -6.87 8.37 -6.44
C ALA A 94 -5.33 8.28 -6.37
N MET A 95 -4.77 7.12 -6.01
CA MET A 95 -3.31 6.93 -6.03
C MET A 95 -2.77 6.85 -7.46
N LEU A 96 -3.43 6.12 -8.35
CA LEU A 96 -2.97 5.90 -9.73
C LEU A 96 -3.08 7.15 -10.61
N GLN A 97 -4.11 7.97 -10.39
CA GLN A 97 -4.36 9.18 -11.17
C GLN A 97 -3.70 10.42 -10.57
N SER A 98 -3.06 10.30 -9.41
CA SER A 98 -2.38 11.42 -8.77
C SER A 98 -1.26 11.94 -9.68
N PRO A 99 -1.14 13.26 -9.89
CA PRO A 99 0.03 13.85 -10.54
C PRO A 99 1.28 13.75 -9.66
N CYS A 100 1.14 13.38 -8.39
CA CYS A 100 2.25 13.17 -7.46
C CYS A 100 2.81 11.75 -7.60
N HIS A 101 4.11 11.58 -7.31
CA HIS A 101 4.68 10.26 -7.10
C HIS A 101 4.19 9.67 -5.77
N ILE A 102 3.51 8.53 -5.83
CA ILE A 102 2.99 7.84 -4.64
C ILE A 102 4.00 6.78 -4.19
N ILE A 103 4.41 6.86 -2.92
CA ILE A 103 5.14 5.80 -2.23
C ILE A 103 4.23 5.30 -1.11
N ALA A 104 3.89 4.01 -1.11
CA ALA A 104 3.04 3.43 -0.09
C ALA A 104 3.78 2.31 0.65
N THR A 105 3.66 2.27 1.98
CA THR A 105 4.13 1.16 2.79
C THR A 105 2.97 0.25 3.14
N MET A 106 3.25 -1.04 3.23
CA MET A 106 2.29 -2.06 3.68
C MET A 106 2.97 -2.95 4.70
N ARG A 107 2.24 -3.30 5.75
CA ARG A 107 2.69 -4.31 6.71
C ARG A 107 2.61 -5.68 6.05
N SER A 108 3.56 -6.56 6.35
CA SER A 108 3.53 -7.96 5.91
C SER A 108 3.04 -8.87 7.03
N LYS A 109 2.26 -9.89 6.67
CA LYS A 109 1.83 -10.96 7.56
C LYS A 109 2.27 -12.31 7.00
N THR A 110 2.40 -13.31 7.87
CA THR A 110 2.63 -14.68 7.41
C THR A 110 1.44 -15.17 6.61
N GLU A 111 1.70 -15.73 5.44
CA GLU A 111 0.70 -16.33 4.58
C GLU A 111 0.65 -17.86 4.77
N TYR A 112 -0.56 -18.39 4.91
CA TYR A 112 -0.82 -19.81 5.10
C TYR A 112 -1.83 -20.30 4.06
N VAL A 113 -1.62 -21.49 3.54
CA VAL A 113 -2.63 -22.25 2.78
C VAL A 113 -3.14 -23.41 3.62
N ILE A 114 -4.39 -23.81 3.38
CA ILE A 114 -4.92 -25.05 3.96
C ILE A 114 -4.56 -26.18 3.01
N ASP A 115 -3.67 -27.06 3.44
CA ASP A 115 -3.32 -28.28 2.72
C ASP A 115 -4.10 -29.47 3.30
N THR A 116 -4.19 -30.58 2.58
CA THR A 116 -4.89 -31.79 3.04
C THR A 116 -3.94 -32.99 2.99
N ASP A 117 -3.79 -33.69 4.12
CA ASP A 117 -2.93 -34.88 4.18
C ASP A 117 -3.56 -36.08 3.44
N ASP A 118 -2.78 -37.15 3.25
CA ASP A 118 -3.23 -38.40 2.61
C ASP A 118 -4.40 -39.10 3.33
N ARG A 119 -4.78 -38.60 4.53
CA ARG A 119 -5.89 -39.08 5.35
C ARG A 119 -7.08 -38.11 5.35
N GLY A 120 -7.07 -37.09 4.50
CA GLY A 120 -8.16 -36.12 4.36
C GLY A 120 -8.21 -35.05 5.45
N ARG A 121 -7.17 -34.90 6.29
CA ARG A 121 -7.13 -33.89 7.35
C ARG A 121 -6.52 -32.59 6.85
N SER A 122 -7.24 -31.50 7.03
CA SER A 122 -6.78 -30.16 6.70
C SER A 122 -5.79 -29.62 7.73
N PHE A 123 -4.67 -29.04 7.27
CA PHE A 123 -3.68 -28.38 8.13
C PHE A 123 -3.13 -27.09 7.49
N PRO A 124 -2.83 -26.04 8.28
CA PRO A 124 -2.24 -24.83 7.76
C PRO A 124 -0.75 -25.03 7.43
N ARG A 125 -0.36 -24.73 6.20
CA ARG A 125 1.03 -24.73 5.75
C ARG A 125 1.47 -23.29 5.44
N LYS A 126 2.54 -22.84 6.08
CA LYS A 126 3.16 -21.54 5.78
C LYS A 126 3.70 -21.55 4.35
N ILE A 127 3.29 -20.60 3.53
CA ILE A 127 3.77 -20.45 2.15
C ILE A 127 4.66 -19.23 1.95
N GLY A 128 4.63 -18.25 2.84
CA GLY A 128 5.47 -17.07 2.72
C GLY A 128 5.02 -15.92 3.59
N MET A 129 5.31 -14.71 3.10
CA MET A 129 4.80 -13.44 3.63
C MET A 129 3.91 -12.81 2.56
N ALA A 130 2.82 -12.19 2.99
CA ALA A 130 1.93 -11.45 2.11
C ALA A 130 1.60 -10.08 2.71
N PRO A 131 1.38 -9.03 1.89
CA PRO A 131 0.97 -7.73 2.39
C PRO A 131 -0.40 -7.82 3.07
N VAL A 132 -0.59 -7.02 4.12
CA VAL A 132 -1.89 -6.78 4.75
C VAL A 132 -2.66 -5.79 3.88
N GLN A 133 -3.23 -6.31 2.80
CA GLN A 133 -4.02 -5.57 1.82
C GLN A 133 -4.91 -6.53 1.01
N ARG A 134 -5.82 -5.99 0.18
CA ARG A 134 -6.53 -6.76 -0.83
C ARG A 134 -5.54 -7.46 -1.77
N GLU A 135 -5.82 -8.72 -2.06
CA GLU A 135 -5.09 -9.50 -3.05
C GLU A 135 -5.05 -8.77 -4.40
N GLY A 136 -3.85 -8.71 -4.99
CA GLY A 136 -3.60 -8.05 -6.27
C GLY A 136 -3.26 -6.56 -6.19
N MET A 137 -3.20 -5.96 -5.00
CA MET A 137 -2.80 -4.55 -4.86
C MET A 137 -1.39 -4.27 -5.41
N ASP A 138 -0.48 -5.24 -5.31
CA ASP A 138 0.87 -5.19 -5.90
C ASP A 138 0.84 -4.99 -7.42
N TYR A 139 -0.22 -5.41 -8.11
CA TYR A 139 -0.39 -5.17 -9.55
C TYR A 139 -0.62 -3.69 -9.90
N GLU A 140 -1.04 -2.87 -8.94
CA GLU A 140 -1.29 -1.44 -9.15
C GLU A 140 0.00 -0.59 -9.09
N PHE A 141 1.08 -1.09 -8.46
CA PHE A 141 2.34 -0.34 -8.32
C PHE A 141 3.33 -0.59 -9.46
N THR A 142 4.05 0.43 -9.92
CA THR A 142 5.13 0.26 -10.92
C THR A 142 6.28 -0.60 -10.39
N LEU A 143 6.55 -0.50 -9.10
CA LEU A 143 7.66 -1.13 -8.40
C LEU A 143 7.19 -1.55 -7.00
N VAL A 144 7.53 -2.77 -6.60
CA VAL A 144 7.24 -3.30 -5.26
C VAL A 144 8.52 -3.88 -4.70
N PHE A 145 8.90 -3.38 -3.52
CA PHE A 145 10.01 -3.91 -2.74
C PHE A 145 9.48 -4.71 -1.55
N ASP A 146 9.98 -5.94 -1.42
CA ASP A 146 9.91 -6.69 -0.17
C ASP A 146 11.17 -6.39 0.64
N ILE A 147 10.96 -5.88 1.86
CA ILE A 147 12.05 -5.54 2.78
C ILE A 147 12.03 -6.53 3.94
N ASP A 148 13.14 -7.23 4.13
CA ASP A 148 13.29 -8.19 5.22
C ASP A 148 13.69 -7.54 6.56
N ALA A 149 13.81 -8.36 7.60
CA ALA A 149 14.18 -7.92 8.94
C ALA A 149 15.62 -7.38 9.05
N ALA A 150 16.48 -7.66 8.06
CA ALA A 150 17.83 -7.09 7.95
C ALA A 150 17.85 -5.80 7.11
N HIS A 151 16.67 -5.25 6.78
CA HIS A 151 16.49 -4.09 5.92
C HIS A 151 17.01 -4.28 4.49
N ILE A 152 17.08 -5.53 4.02
CA ILE A 152 17.44 -5.84 2.65
C ILE A 152 16.17 -5.86 1.81
N ALA A 153 16.15 -5.00 0.80
CA ALA A 153 15.12 -4.92 -0.21
C ALA A 153 15.41 -5.85 -1.39
N THR A 154 14.36 -6.52 -1.85
CA THR A 154 14.31 -7.25 -3.12
C THR A 154 13.07 -6.84 -3.90
N ALA A 155 13.17 -6.67 -5.21
CA ALA A 155 12.01 -6.33 -6.02
C ALA A 155 11.19 -7.57 -6.39
N SER A 156 9.95 -7.68 -5.87
CA SER A 156 8.98 -8.69 -6.30
C SER A 156 8.25 -8.29 -7.58
N LYS A 157 8.22 -6.99 -7.87
CA LYS A 157 7.76 -6.44 -9.14
C LYS A 157 8.60 -5.23 -9.49
N ASP A 158 9.12 -5.16 -10.71
CA ASP A 158 9.91 -4.04 -11.17
C ASP A 158 9.66 -3.78 -12.66
N ARG A 159 8.95 -2.71 -12.99
CA ARG A 159 8.78 -2.24 -14.38
C ARG A 159 9.87 -1.27 -14.83
N THR A 160 10.73 -0.81 -13.93
CA THR A 160 11.85 0.09 -14.21
C THR A 160 13.08 -0.67 -14.71
N SER A 161 13.14 -1.98 -14.43
CA SER A 161 14.32 -2.85 -14.65
C SER A 161 15.58 -2.44 -13.88
N LEU A 162 15.48 -1.47 -12.97
CA LEU A 162 16.62 -0.96 -12.21
C LEU A 162 17.06 -1.93 -11.10
N PHE A 163 16.15 -2.72 -10.55
CA PHE A 163 16.33 -3.48 -9.32
C PHE A 163 16.11 -4.99 -9.46
N THR A 164 15.71 -5.46 -10.65
CA THR A 164 15.54 -6.88 -10.96
C THR A 164 16.78 -7.71 -10.55
N GLY A 165 16.56 -8.73 -9.72
CA GLY A 165 17.61 -9.65 -9.25
C GLY A 165 18.61 -9.05 -8.26
N LYS A 166 18.39 -7.81 -7.79
CA LYS A 166 19.25 -7.16 -6.79
C LYS A 166 18.72 -7.36 -5.39
N SER A 167 19.64 -7.52 -4.45
CA SER A 167 19.41 -7.42 -3.00
C SER A 167 20.24 -6.25 -2.48
N PHE A 168 19.60 -5.28 -1.86
CA PHE A 168 20.28 -4.05 -1.43
C PHE A 168 19.58 -3.42 -0.23
N GLN A 169 20.29 -2.62 0.56
CA GLN A 169 19.67 -1.79 1.58
C GLN A 169 19.21 -0.47 0.94
N PRO A 170 17.90 -0.11 0.99
CA PRO A 170 17.43 1.14 0.44
C PRO A 170 18.15 2.34 1.04
N SER A 171 18.46 3.32 0.19
CA SER A 171 19.14 4.55 0.60
C SER A 171 18.69 5.73 -0.25
N ALA A 172 19.21 6.93 0.03
CA ALA A 172 18.98 8.10 -0.81
C ALA A 172 19.34 7.85 -2.28
N GLU A 173 20.32 6.97 -2.55
CA GLU A 173 20.71 6.60 -3.90
C GLU A 173 19.63 5.82 -4.65
N THR A 174 18.87 4.97 -3.95
CA THR A 174 17.70 4.30 -4.52
C THR A 174 16.68 5.33 -5.04
N GLY A 175 16.43 6.38 -4.26
CA GLY A 175 15.55 7.49 -4.66
C GLY A 175 16.09 8.27 -5.87
N ARG A 176 17.41 8.49 -5.95
CA ARG A 176 18.02 9.15 -7.12
C ARG A 176 17.86 8.34 -8.40
N GLN A 177 18.11 7.03 -8.36
CA GLN A 177 17.94 6.15 -9.52
C GLN A 177 16.49 6.14 -10.03
N LEU A 178 15.51 6.12 -9.11
CA LEU A 178 14.10 6.22 -9.47
C LEU A 178 13.75 7.56 -10.11
N LYS A 179 14.25 8.65 -9.55
CA LYS A 179 14.05 9.99 -10.10
C LYS A 179 14.64 10.11 -11.51
N GLU A 180 15.87 9.64 -11.71
CA GLU A 180 16.53 9.66 -13.01
C GLU A 180 15.73 8.88 -14.05
N TRP A 181 15.24 7.68 -13.70
CA TRP A 181 14.40 6.87 -14.58
C TRP A 181 13.11 7.61 -14.99
N LEU A 182 12.43 8.26 -14.04
CA LEU A 182 11.22 9.07 -14.32
C LEU A 182 11.50 10.24 -15.27
N GLU A 183 12.67 10.88 -15.15
CA GLU A 183 13.07 12.03 -15.98
C GLU A 183 13.53 11.61 -17.38
N THR A 184 14.15 10.42 -17.52
CA THR A 184 14.58 9.90 -18.82
C THR A 184 13.42 9.58 -19.76
N ASP A 185 12.31 9.06 -19.24
CA ASP A 185 11.12 8.74 -20.04
C ASP A 185 10.40 10.02 -20.55
N THR A 186 10.55 11.13 -19.83
CA THR A 186 10.00 12.44 -20.21
C THR A 186 10.75 13.07 -21.39
N SER A 187 11.99 12.65 -21.65
CA SER A 187 12.85 13.22 -22.69
C SER A 187 12.62 12.62 -24.09
N ALA A 188 11.81 11.57 -24.21
CA ALA A 188 11.54 10.88 -25.47
C ALA A 188 10.20 11.26 -26.15
N GLY A 189 9.39 12.12 -25.53
CA GLY A 189 8.05 12.50 -26.01
C GLY A 189 7.92 13.85 -26.72
N GLY A 190 9.03 14.53 -27.02
CA GLY A 190 9.05 15.86 -27.64
C GLY A 190 9.93 15.91 -28.88
N ALA A 191 9.45 15.35 -29.99
CA ALA A 191 9.96 15.60 -31.35
C ALA A 191 8.83 15.44 -32.36
#